data_AF-A0A161IKI2-F1
#
_entry.id   AF-A0A161IKI2-F1
#
_cell.length_a   1.000
_cell.length_b   1.000
_cell.length_c   1.000
_cell.angle_alpha   90.00
_cell.angle_beta   90.00
_cell.angle_gamma   90.00
#
_symmetry.space_group_name_H-M   'P 1'
#
loop_
_entity.id
_entity.type
_entity.pdbx_description
1 polymer ?
#
loop_
_entity_poly.entity_id
_entity_poly.type
_entity_poly.pdbx_seq_one_letter_code
_entity_poly.pdbx_strand_id
1 'polypeptide(L)'
;MTPAALGALVGLIAGLGLVLVASGVRRRRISLDERLAPTLRPRDRRSALLRDSDVPRTLGPLERLLAPVVVDVADWFERLGSSRADVQRRLERAGLPDSVEQFRARQLVWTTAALAVGLALALLLAATRDSPPVVLAVLVLIVGAVGFVLCDQQLTAAARRREEQMLAEFPTVAELLALAVTAGEGPVPALERVAATARGELSDELAAMLADVRAGTPIVGALHAMADRTGLATLTRFSEGVAVALERGTPLADVLRAQAQDVREAGRRALMEAGGKKEVSKPGFCPPHDRWPPDSHVSRLRRGSPRLYRPVHRLPRRHVGRRQREHPGLGQTRGANRSGSPRARRR
;
A
#
# COMPACT_ATOMS: atom_id res chain seq x y z
N MET A 1 -24.01 5.04 45.72
CA MET A 1 -22.82 4.16 45.71
C MET A 1 -21.61 5.00 46.12
N THR A 2 -20.70 4.49 46.94
CA THR A 2 -19.54 5.29 47.39
C THR A 2 -18.61 5.58 46.20
N PRO A 3 -17.96 6.75 46.14
CA PRO A 3 -17.01 7.08 45.07
C PRO A 3 -15.87 6.06 44.98
N ALA A 4 -15.51 5.43 46.10
CA ALA A 4 -14.57 4.31 46.15
C ALA A 4 -15.06 3.05 45.41
N ALA A 5 -16.35 2.71 45.52
CA ALA A 5 -16.94 1.58 44.81
C ALA A 5 -17.01 1.83 43.29
N LEU A 6 -17.30 3.07 42.88
CA LEU A 6 -17.24 3.48 41.47
C LEU A 6 -15.81 3.40 40.92
N GLY A 7 -14.81 3.89 41.66
CA GLY A 7 -13.40 3.79 41.27
C GLY A 7 -12.92 2.34 41.14
N ALA A 8 -13.30 1.47 42.08
CA ALA A 8 -12.96 0.04 42.03
C ALA A 8 -13.57 -0.66 40.81
N LEU A 9 -14.83 -0.33 40.46
CA LEU A 9 -15.53 -0.92 39.32
C LEU A 9 -14.92 -0.46 37.98
N VAL A 10 -14.55 0.81 37.88
CA VAL A 10 -13.83 1.36 36.71
C VAL A 10 -12.46 0.72 36.56
N GLY A 11 -11.71 0.56 37.65
CA GLY A 11 -10.41 -0.12 37.66
C GLY A 11 -10.52 -1.60 37.26
N LEU A 12 -11.57 -2.30 37.68
CA LEU A 12 -11.85 -3.67 37.30
C LEU A 12 -12.16 -3.80 35.81
N ILE A 13 -12.97 -2.91 35.24
CA ILE A 13 -13.31 -2.94 33.80
C ILE A 13 -12.08 -2.61 32.95
N ALA A 14 -11.30 -1.59 33.32
CA ALA A 14 -10.07 -1.23 32.62
C ALA A 14 -9.01 -2.33 32.73
N GLY A 15 -8.83 -2.92 33.92
CA GLY A 15 -7.93 -4.04 34.15
C GLY A 15 -8.35 -5.30 33.39
N LEU A 16 -9.65 -5.62 33.36
CA LEU A 16 -10.18 -6.75 32.59
C LEU A 16 -9.98 -6.54 31.08
N GLY A 17 -10.19 -5.32 30.59
CA GLY A 17 -9.88 -4.95 29.20
C GLY A 17 -8.40 -5.17 28.85
N LEU A 18 -7.50 -4.71 29.72
CA LEU A 18 -6.05 -4.90 29.56
C LEU A 18 -5.65 -6.39 29.57
N VAL A 19 -6.25 -7.18 30.46
CA VAL A 19 -6.02 -8.64 30.58
C VAL A 19 -6.57 -9.41 29.37
N LEU A 20 -7.71 -9.01 28.82
CA LEU A 20 -8.27 -9.60 27.60
C LEU A 20 -7.39 -9.31 26.37
N VAL A 21 -6.84 -8.09 26.26
CA VAL A 21 -5.86 -7.74 25.21
C VAL A 21 -4.59 -8.55 25.37
N ALA A 22 -4.01 -8.60 26.58
CA ALA A 22 -2.78 -9.36 26.85
C ALA A 22 -2.96 -10.87 26.61
N SER A 23 -4.11 -11.43 26.99
CA SER A 23 -4.42 -12.85 26.78
C SER A 23 -4.72 -13.18 25.31
N GLY A 24 -5.36 -12.27 24.57
CA GLY A 24 -5.59 -12.41 23.13
C GLY A 24 -4.30 -12.37 22.31
N VAL A 25 -3.34 -11.54 22.71
CA VAL A 25 -1.99 -11.51 22.12
C VAL A 25 -1.20 -12.78 22.46
N ARG A 26 -1.40 -13.36 23.66
CA ARG A 26 -0.67 -14.56 24.12
C ARG A 26 -1.25 -15.88 23.60
N ARG A 27 -2.53 -15.95 23.24
CA ARG A 27 -3.21 -17.16 22.75
C ARG A 27 -3.06 -17.44 21.25
N ARG A 28 -2.38 -16.58 20.48
CA ARG A 28 -2.20 -16.77 19.02
C ARG A 28 -1.03 -17.68 18.65
N ARG A 29 -1.05 -18.93 19.13
CA ARG A 29 -0.38 -20.03 18.43
C ARG A 29 -1.40 -21.14 18.13
N ILE A 30 -1.72 -21.25 16.84
CA ILE A 30 -2.18 -22.44 16.11
C ILE A 30 -3.67 -22.83 16.29
N SER A 31 -4.41 -22.93 15.18
CA SER A 31 -5.20 -24.14 14.88
C SER A 31 -5.35 -24.37 13.36
N LEU A 32 -5.37 -25.65 13.01
CA LEU A 32 -5.32 -26.26 11.67
C LEU A 32 -6.62 -26.10 10.85
N ASP A 33 -7.58 -25.33 11.34
CA ASP A 33 -8.92 -25.22 10.77
C ASP A 33 -8.94 -24.37 9.47
N GLU A 34 -7.91 -23.54 9.27
CA GLU A 34 -7.76 -22.61 8.14
C GLU A 34 -7.46 -23.32 6.79
N ARG A 35 -7.17 -24.63 6.80
CA ARG A 35 -6.88 -25.41 5.57
C ARG A 35 -8.12 -25.85 4.77
N LEU A 36 -9.32 -25.76 5.35
CA LEU A 36 -10.57 -26.22 4.72
C LEU A 36 -11.44 -25.09 4.16
N ALA A 37 -11.06 -23.82 4.39
CA ALA A 37 -11.79 -22.66 3.90
C ALA A 37 -11.81 -22.42 2.37
N PRO A 38 -10.86 -22.90 1.52
CA PRO A 38 -10.90 -22.54 0.11
C PRO A 38 -12.00 -23.24 -0.72
N THR A 39 -12.70 -24.24 -0.18
CA THR A 39 -13.66 -25.07 -0.97
C THR A 39 -15.12 -24.60 -0.87
N LEU A 40 -15.45 -23.66 0.00
CA LEU A 40 -16.83 -23.15 0.13
C LEU A 40 -16.91 -21.70 -0.31
N ARG A 41 -17.03 -21.52 -1.64
CA ARG A 41 -17.46 -20.25 -2.25
C ARG A 41 -18.99 -20.22 -2.37
N PRO A 42 -19.68 -19.35 -1.64
CA PRO A 42 -20.90 -18.72 -2.14
C PRO A 42 -20.54 -17.38 -2.76
N ARG A 43 -20.82 -17.24 -4.06
CA ARG A 43 -20.92 -15.94 -4.72
C ARG A 43 -22.16 -15.22 -4.17
N ASP A 44 -21.97 -14.25 -3.28
CA ASP A 44 -23.04 -13.28 -3.00
C ASP A 44 -22.80 -11.99 -3.78
N ARG A 45 -23.42 -11.94 -4.96
CA ARG A 45 -23.87 -10.69 -5.57
C ARG A 45 -25.15 -10.28 -4.84
N ARG A 46 -25.12 -9.28 -3.97
CA ARG A 46 -26.36 -8.67 -3.45
C ARG A 46 -26.34 -7.14 -3.57
N SER A 47 -27.13 -6.69 -4.53
CA SER A 47 -27.86 -5.41 -4.65
C SER A 47 -27.58 -4.32 -3.63
N ALA A 48 -26.98 -3.24 -4.12
CA ALA A 48 -26.90 -1.92 -3.49
C ALA A 48 -28.22 -1.10 -3.59
N LEU A 49 -29.37 -1.74 -3.83
CA LEU A 49 -30.65 -1.06 -4.10
C LEU A 49 -31.72 -1.22 -3.00
N LEU A 50 -31.35 -1.82 -1.86
CA LEU A 50 -32.24 -2.01 -0.71
C LEU A 50 -31.46 -1.74 0.59
N ARG A 51 -30.88 -0.54 0.69
CA ARG A 51 -30.35 -0.02 1.95
C ARG A 51 -31.15 1.22 2.33
N ASP A 52 -32.43 1.00 2.56
CA ASP A 52 -33.22 1.91 3.38
C ASP A 52 -33.05 1.43 4.82
N SER A 53 -32.41 2.23 5.64
CA SER A 53 -32.25 1.98 7.06
C SER A 53 -32.90 3.15 7.77
N ASP A 54 -34.20 3.00 7.99
CA ASP A 54 -34.96 3.83 8.92
C ASP A 54 -34.32 3.73 10.31
N VAL A 55 -33.63 4.79 10.70
CA VAL A 55 -33.16 4.98 12.08
C VAL A 55 -34.33 5.58 12.89
N PRO A 56 -34.78 4.94 13.98
CA PRO A 56 -35.81 5.51 14.84
C PRO A 56 -35.36 6.85 15.44
N ARG A 57 -36.02 7.95 15.02
CA ARG A 57 -35.75 9.33 15.47
C ARG A 57 -36.38 9.60 16.83
N THR A 58 -35.72 9.17 17.91
CA THR A 58 -36.24 9.34 19.28
C THR A 58 -35.38 10.19 20.22
N LEU A 59 -34.44 11.01 19.73
CA LEU A 59 -33.48 11.74 20.59
C LEU A 59 -33.24 13.23 20.26
N GLY A 60 -34.27 14.08 20.33
CA GLY A 60 -34.21 15.50 20.75
C GLY A 60 -33.13 16.48 20.18
N PRO A 61 -32.96 17.68 20.80
CA PRO A 61 -32.05 18.75 20.34
C PRO A 61 -30.56 18.38 20.28
N LEU A 62 -30.17 17.34 21.03
CA LEU A 62 -28.81 16.80 21.06
C LEU A 62 -28.38 16.20 19.74
N GLU A 63 -29.32 15.67 18.95
CA GLU A 63 -29.08 15.16 17.61
C GLU A 63 -28.52 16.25 16.68
N ARG A 64 -28.95 17.51 16.81
CA ARG A 64 -28.46 18.61 15.94
C ARG A 64 -27.05 19.10 16.28
N LEU A 65 -26.58 18.89 17.50
CA LEU A 65 -25.23 19.25 17.94
C LEU A 65 -24.22 18.13 17.68
N LEU A 66 -24.64 16.86 17.80
CA LEU A 66 -23.80 15.69 17.56
C LEU A 66 -23.79 15.23 16.11
N ALA A 67 -24.84 15.51 15.33
CA ALA A 67 -24.95 15.11 13.92
C ALA A 67 -23.73 15.47 13.07
N PRO A 68 -23.18 16.70 13.08
CA PRO A 68 -22.05 16.99 12.21
C PRO A 68 -20.79 16.19 12.59
N VAL A 69 -20.51 16.00 13.88
CA VAL A 69 -19.34 15.25 14.36
C VAL A 69 -19.50 13.75 14.11
N VAL A 70 -20.69 13.20 14.30
CA VAL A 70 -20.96 11.78 14.07
C VAL A 70 -21.00 11.46 12.59
N VAL A 71 -21.55 12.34 11.74
CA VAL A 71 -21.54 12.20 10.28
C VAL A 71 -20.12 12.38 9.75
N ASP A 72 -19.34 13.34 10.24
CA ASP A 72 -17.94 13.50 9.84
C ASP A 72 -17.10 12.29 10.25
N VAL A 73 -17.31 11.73 11.46
CA VAL A 73 -16.61 10.50 11.89
C VAL A 73 -17.10 9.29 11.11
N ALA A 74 -18.38 9.19 10.77
CA ALA A 74 -18.94 8.09 9.98
C ALA A 74 -18.46 8.14 8.52
N ASP A 75 -18.48 9.31 7.89
CA ASP A 75 -17.93 9.54 6.56
C ASP A 75 -16.41 9.32 6.54
N TRP A 76 -15.71 9.68 7.62
CA TRP A 76 -14.31 9.36 7.79
C TRP A 76 -14.09 7.84 7.96
N PHE A 77 -14.99 7.15 8.67
CA PHE A 77 -14.96 5.68 8.85
C PHE A 77 -15.29 4.94 7.57
N GLU A 78 -16.19 5.44 6.73
CA GLU A 78 -16.49 4.89 5.40
C GLU A 78 -15.33 5.14 4.43
N ARG A 79 -14.66 6.29 4.52
CA ARG A 79 -13.41 6.56 3.77
C ARG A 79 -12.23 5.72 4.28
N LEU A 80 -12.23 5.34 5.56
CA LEU A 80 -11.24 4.46 6.20
C LEU A 80 -11.58 2.98 6.11
N GLY A 81 -12.79 2.63 5.69
CA GLY A 81 -13.27 1.29 5.41
C GLY A 81 -12.57 0.71 4.19
N SER A 82 -11.25 0.57 4.28
CA SER A 82 -10.40 0.00 3.24
C SER A 82 -11.02 -1.31 2.77
N SER A 83 -11.16 -1.43 1.45
CA SER A 83 -11.73 -2.62 0.85
C SER A 83 -10.95 -3.83 1.32
N ARG A 84 -11.58 -5.02 1.40
CA ARG A 84 -10.85 -6.25 1.74
C ARG A 84 -9.61 -6.43 0.85
N ALA A 85 -9.70 -5.99 -0.41
CA ALA A 85 -8.58 -5.99 -1.34
C ALA A 85 -7.45 -5.01 -0.96
N ASP A 86 -7.77 -3.84 -0.38
CA ASP A 86 -6.76 -2.89 0.10
C ASP A 86 -6.02 -3.42 1.31
N VAL A 87 -6.75 -3.98 2.28
CA VAL A 87 -6.15 -4.60 3.47
C VAL A 87 -5.28 -5.78 3.07
N GLN A 88 -5.76 -6.65 2.19
CA GLN A 88 -4.99 -7.77 1.66
C GLN A 88 -3.68 -7.30 1.02
N ARG A 89 -3.74 -6.30 0.13
CA ARG A 89 -2.53 -5.71 -0.48
C ARG A 89 -1.55 -5.15 0.56
N ARG A 90 -2.05 -4.49 1.61
CA ARG A 90 -1.19 -3.95 2.68
C ARG A 90 -0.55 -5.06 3.52
N LEU A 91 -1.27 -6.16 3.77
CA LEU A 91 -0.75 -7.33 4.48
C LEU A 91 0.34 -8.03 3.66
N GLU A 92 0.11 -8.21 2.36
CA GLU A 92 1.10 -8.77 1.42
C GLU A 92 2.36 -7.89 1.37
N ARG A 93 2.21 -6.57 1.23
CA ARG A 93 3.35 -5.63 1.28
C ARG A 93 4.09 -5.67 2.61
N ALA A 94 3.37 -5.82 3.73
CA ALA A 94 3.95 -5.97 5.05
C ALA A 94 4.64 -7.33 5.28
N GLY A 95 4.51 -8.30 4.36
CA GLY A 95 5.07 -9.64 4.51
C GLY A 95 4.44 -10.43 5.67
N LEU A 96 3.25 -10.04 6.11
CA LEU A 96 2.58 -10.68 7.23
C LEU A 96 1.78 -11.89 6.72
N PRO A 97 1.92 -13.07 7.33
CA PRO A 97 1.12 -14.25 6.98
C PRO A 97 -0.34 -14.15 7.47
N ASP A 98 -0.72 -13.03 8.07
CA ASP A 98 -2.05 -12.79 8.65
C ASP A 98 -3.11 -12.75 7.53
N SER A 99 -4.23 -13.47 7.71
CA SER A 99 -5.40 -13.33 6.84
C SER A 99 -6.17 -12.02 7.14
N VAL A 100 -6.94 -11.51 6.16
CA VAL A 100 -7.79 -10.31 6.34
C VAL A 100 -8.71 -10.44 7.56
N GLU A 101 -9.18 -11.65 7.85
CA GLU A 101 -10.04 -11.95 9.00
C GLU A 101 -9.29 -11.82 10.32
N GLN A 102 -8.05 -12.33 10.39
CA GLN A 102 -7.19 -12.17 11.56
C GLN A 102 -6.84 -10.70 11.84
N PHE A 103 -6.65 -9.90 10.78
CA PHE A 103 -6.45 -8.45 10.88
C PHE A 103 -7.71 -7.76 11.41
N ARG A 104 -8.88 -8.04 10.84
CA ARG A 104 -10.15 -7.45 11.31
C ARG A 104 -10.48 -7.85 12.74
N ALA A 105 -10.18 -9.08 13.15
CA ALA A 105 -10.30 -9.49 14.53
C ALA A 105 -9.37 -8.70 15.46
N ARG A 106 -8.12 -8.44 15.03
CA ARG A 106 -7.19 -7.58 15.78
C ARG A 106 -7.72 -6.15 15.88
N GLN A 107 -8.21 -5.60 14.77
CA GLN A 107 -8.82 -4.27 14.74
C GLN A 107 -10.03 -4.16 15.67
N LEU A 108 -10.88 -5.18 15.72
CA LEU A 108 -12.00 -5.24 16.64
C LEU A 108 -11.53 -5.24 18.10
N VAL A 109 -10.52 -6.05 18.45
CA VAL A 109 -9.96 -6.10 19.81
C VAL A 109 -9.36 -4.75 20.23
N TRP A 110 -8.61 -4.09 19.34
CA TRP A 110 -8.04 -2.76 19.63
C TRP A 110 -9.14 -1.70 19.79
N THR A 111 -10.18 -1.76 18.95
CA THR A 111 -11.30 -0.81 19.02
C THR A 111 -12.12 -1.02 20.29
N THR A 112 -12.42 -2.27 20.65
CA THR A 112 -13.18 -2.58 21.89
C THR A 112 -12.37 -2.26 23.14
N ALA A 113 -11.06 -2.51 23.13
CA ALA A 113 -10.18 -2.11 24.23
C ALA A 113 -10.13 -0.58 24.37
N ALA A 114 -9.99 0.15 23.28
CA ALA A 114 -9.99 1.61 23.30
C ALA A 114 -11.34 2.18 23.77
N LEU A 115 -12.47 1.60 23.34
CA LEU A 115 -13.79 1.97 23.84
C LEU A 115 -13.94 1.71 25.34
N ALA A 116 -13.43 0.59 25.84
CA ALA A 116 -13.45 0.29 27.28
C ALA A 116 -12.63 1.31 28.09
N VAL A 117 -11.45 1.70 27.58
CA VAL A 117 -10.63 2.76 28.18
C VAL A 117 -11.33 4.12 28.13
N GLY A 118 -11.94 4.46 26.99
CA GLY A 118 -12.72 5.69 26.83
C GLY A 118 -13.88 5.75 27.82
N LEU A 119 -14.61 4.65 27.99
CA LEU A 119 -15.72 4.54 28.93
C LEU A 119 -15.24 4.66 30.38
N ALA A 120 -14.15 3.99 30.74
CA ALA A 120 -13.54 4.10 32.06
C ALA A 120 -13.16 5.56 32.38
N LEU A 121 -12.54 6.26 31.42
CA LEU A 121 -12.16 7.67 31.55
C LEU A 121 -13.39 8.58 31.66
N ALA A 122 -14.43 8.33 30.87
CA ALA A 122 -15.68 9.08 30.91
C ALA A 122 -16.39 8.94 32.26
N LEU A 123 -16.46 7.73 32.82
CA LEU A 123 -17.04 7.47 34.14
C LEU A 123 -16.22 8.13 35.26
N LEU A 124 -14.89 8.11 35.16
CA LEU A 124 -14.00 8.79 36.11
C LEU A 124 -14.21 10.31 36.09
N LEU A 125 -14.36 10.89 34.89
CA LEU A 125 -14.65 12.32 34.71
C LEU A 125 -16.04 12.68 35.23
N ALA A 126 -17.05 11.85 34.98
CA ALA A 126 -18.39 12.04 35.52
C ALA A 126 -18.41 12.00 37.07
N ALA A 127 -17.56 11.19 37.69
CA ALA A 127 -17.47 11.07 39.14
C ALA A 127 -16.69 12.22 39.80
N THR A 128 -15.85 12.94 39.05
CA THR A 128 -14.97 14.00 39.58
C THR A 128 -15.38 15.40 39.15
N ARG A 129 -16.18 15.53 38.08
CA ARG A 129 -16.65 16.80 37.51
C ARG A 129 -18.09 16.68 37.03
N ASP A 130 -18.87 17.74 37.21
CA ASP A 130 -20.17 17.92 36.57
C ASP A 130 -20.00 18.24 35.07
N SER A 131 -19.54 17.24 34.31
CA SER A 131 -19.38 17.35 32.86
C SER A 131 -20.69 16.97 32.16
N PRO A 132 -21.13 17.71 31.13
CA PRO A 132 -22.33 17.34 30.39
C PRO A 132 -22.16 15.95 29.73
N PRO A 133 -23.18 15.08 29.76
CA PRO A 133 -23.09 13.69 29.27
C PRO A 133 -22.71 13.60 27.80
N VAL A 134 -23.04 14.63 27.03
CA VAL A 134 -22.66 14.81 25.62
C VAL A 134 -21.15 14.79 25.43
N VAL A 135 -20.42 15.54 26.25
CA VAL A 135 -18.96 15.66 26.15
C VAL A 135 -18.28 14.33 26.50
N LEU A 136 -18.84 13.62 27.48
CA LEU A 136 -18.37 12.30 27.87
C LEU A 136 -18.62 11.26 26.76
N ALA A 137 -19.79 11.29 26.11
CA ALA A 137 -20.09 10.41 24.98
C ALA A 137 -19.16 10.66 23.79
N VAL A 138 -18.88 11.94 23.48
CA VAL A 138 -17.92 12.33 22.43
C VAL A 138 -16.51 11.83 22.76
N LEU A 139 -16.08 11.94 24.03
CA LEU A 139 -14.78 11.43 24.47
C LEU A 139 -14.63 9.92 24.20
N VAL A 140 -15.64 9.11 24.58
CA VAL A 140 -15.62 7.66 24.36
C VAL A 140 -15.48 7.35 22.86
N LEU A 141 -16.26 8.04 22.02
CA LEU A 141 -16.24 7.86 20.57
C LEU A 141 -14.89 8.22 19.96
N ILE A 142 -14.28 9.34 20.38
CA ILE A 142 -12.94 9.74 19.94
C ILE A 142 -11.89 8.69 20.33
N VAL A 143 -11.89 8.22 21.59
CA VAL A 143 -10.91 7.21 22.04
C VAL A 143 -11.08 5.90 21.25
N GLY A 144 -12.31 5.46 21.03
CA GLY A 144 -12.60 4.30 20.17
C GLY A 144 -12.08 4.46 18.75
N ALA A 145 -12.30 5.63 18.14
CA ALA A 145 -11.79 5.94 16.81
C ALA A 145 -10.25 5.94 16.76
N VAL A 146 -9.58 6.47 17.79
CA VAL A 146 -8.12 6.42 17.91
C VAL A 146 -7.61 4.98 17.95
N GLY A 147 -8.25 4.09 18.70
CA GLY A 147 -7.87 2.67 18.75
C GLY A 147 -7.94 1.97 17.39
N PHE A 148 -8.99 2.26 16.62
CA PHE A 148 -9.15 1.76 15.26
C PHE A 148 -8.03 2.26 14.33
N VAL A 149 -7.76 3.58 14.37
CA VAL A 149 -6.75 4.24 13.52
C VAL A 149 -5.35 3.77 13.85
N LEU A 150 -5.03 3.59 15.13
CA LEU A 150 -3.73 3.06 15.57
C LEU A 150 -3.45 1.67 15.01
N CYS A 151 -4.47 0.82 14.87
CA CYS A 151 -4.31 -0.51 14.29
C CYS A 151 -3.97 -0.43 12.79
N ASP A 152 -4.64 0.44 12.02
CA ASP A 152 -4.37 0.64 10.59
C ASP A 152 -3.00 1.30 10.37
N GLN A 153 -2.63 2.27 11.21
CA GLN A 153 -1.33 2.91 11.16
C GLN A 153 -0.18 1.94 11.44
N GLN A 154 -0.36 0.98 12.36
CA GLN A 154 0.65 -0.04 12.62
C GLN A 154 0.89 -0.95 11.41
N LEU A 155 -0.18 -1.35 10.69
CA LEU A 155 -0.03 -2.12 9.45
C LEU A 155 0.69 -1.30 8.37
N THR A 156 0.29 -0.04 8.20
CA THR A 156 0.91 0.86 7.22
C THR A 156 2.38 1.11 7.55
N ALA A 157 2.72 1.28 8.83
CA ALA A 157 4.09 1.44 9.28
C ALA A 157 4.92 0.16 9.08
N ALA A 158 4.34 -1.02 9.31
CA ALA A 158 5.01 -2.30 9.05
C ALA A 158 5.34 -2.47 7.56
N ALA A 159 4.37 -2.21 6.67
CA ALA A 159 4.59 -2.23 5.23
C ALA A 159 5.70 -1.27 4.80
N ARG A 160 5.64 -0.01 5.26
CA ARG A 160 6.68 0.99 4.94
C ARG A 160 8.06 0.59 5.42
N ARG A 161 8.19 0.05 6.64
CA ARG A 161 9.48 -0.41 7.17
C ARG A 161 10.09 -1.52 6.33
N ARG A 162 9.27 -2.48 5.89
CA ARG A 162 9.70 -3.58 5.02
C ARG A 162 10.09 -3.06 3.62
N GLU A 163 9.30 -2.15 3.06
CA GLU A 163 9.61 -1.45 1.79
C GLU A 163 10.95 -0.70 1.88
N GLU A 164 11.20 0.03 2.97
CA GLU A 164 12.46 0.76 3.20
C GLU A 164 13.66 -0.19 3.33
N GLN A 165 13.50 -1.33 4.02
CA GLN A 165 14.54 -2.36 4.14
C GLN A 165 14.87 -2.96 2.78
N MET A 166 13.87 -3.38 2.01
CA MET A 166 14.06 -3.90 0.66
C MET A 166 14.76 -2.88 -0.26
N LEU A 167 14.38 -1.61 -0.21
CA LEU A 167 15.03 -0.54 -1.00
C LEU A 167 16.49 -0.32 -0.60
N ALA A 168 16.81 -0.45 0.69
CA ALA A 168 18.18 -0.35 1.17
C ALA A 168 19.06 -1.53 0.73
N GLU A 169 18.48 -2.74 0.66
CA GLU A 169 19.16 -3.97 0.23
C GLU A 169 19.34 -4.04 -1.30
N PHE A 170 18.43 -3.42 -2.04
CA PHE A 170 18.32 -3.58 -3.49
C PHE A 170 19.58 -3.26 -4.31
N PRO A 171 20.34 -2.16 -4.06
CA PRO A 171 21.57 -1.89 -4.80
C PRO A 171 22.59 -3.03 -4.70
N THR A 172 22.76 -3.59 -3.50
CA THR A 172 23.68 -4.70 -3.25
C THR A 172 23.25 -5.95 -4.02
N VAL A 173 21.96 -6.28 -3.97
CA VAL A 173 21.39 -7.43 -4.69
C VAL A 173 21.56 -7.28 -6.21
N ALA A 174 21.28 -6.09 -6.76
CA ALA A 174 21.42 -5.81 -8.18
C ALA A 174 22.89 -5.91 -8.63
N GLU A 175 23.84 -5.39 -7.84
CA GLU A 175 25.28 -5.50 -8.11
C GLU A 175 25.75 -6.96 -8.11
N LEU A 176 25.35 -7.75 -7.11
CA LEU A 176 25.69 -9.17 -7.04
C LEU A 176 25.15 -9.96 -8.23
N LEU A 177 23.91 -9.65 -8.65
CA LEU A 177 23.29 -10.29 -9.82
C LEU A 177 24.00 -9.91 -11.13
N ALA A 178 24.35 -8.63 -11.30
CA ALA A 178 25.12 -8.16 -12.45
C ALA A 178 26.51 -8.81 -12.52
N LEU A 179 27.18 -8.99 -11.37
CA LEU A 179 28.47 -9.68 -11.28
C LEU A 179 28.36 -11.18 -11.63
N ALA A 180 27.32 -11.86 -11.12
CA ALA A 180 27.05 -13.27 -11.42
C ALA A 180 26.86 -13.51 -12.92
N VAL A 181 25.97 -12.75 -13.55
CA VAL A 181 25.69 -12.89 -14.99
C VAL A 181 26.88 -12.46 -15.84
N THR A 182 27.63 -11.43 -15.41
CA THR A 182 28.90 -11.04 -16.04
C THR A 182 29.94 -12.16 -16.02
N ALA A 183 29.97 -12.97 -14.96
CA ALA A 183 30.85 -14.12 -14.84
C ALA A 183 30.43 -15.31 -15.72
N GLY A 184 29.35 -15.17 -16.50
CA GLY A 184 28.84 -16.20 -17.38
C GLY A 184 27.81 -17.12 -16.72
N GLU A 185 27.34 -16.80 -15.51
CA GLU A 185 26.23 -17.56 -14.92
C GLU A 185 24.93 -17.33 -15.71
N GLY A 186 24.17 -18.41 -15.93
CA GLY A 186 22.82 -18.30 -16.45
C GLY A 186 21.91 -17.53 -15.48
N PRO A 187 20.78 -16.98 -15.95
CA PRO A 187 19.92 -16.09 -15.16
C PRO A 187 19.36 -16.76 -13.89
N VAL A 188 18.89 -18.01 -13.99
CA VAL A 188 18.35 -18.75 -12.84
C VAL A 188 19.47 -19.10 -11.83
N PRO A 189 20.59 -19.72 -12.22
CA PRO A 189 21.72 -19.95 -11.30
C PRO A 189 22.23 -18.67 -10.61
N ALA A 190 22.30 -17.56 -11.35
CA ALA A 190 22.72 -16.27 -10.81
C ALA A 190 21.76 -15.78 -9.72
N LEU A 191 20.44 -15.85 -9.96
CA LEU A 191 19.41 -15.50 -8.97
C LEU A 191 19.48 -16.41 -7.74
N GLU A 192 19.67 -17.72 -7.93
CA GLU A 192 19.81 -18.69 -6.83
C GLU A 192 21.03 -18.38 -5.96
N ARG A 193 22.17 -18.08 -6.58
CA ARG A 193 23.39 -17.71 -5.86
C ARG A 193 23.21 -16.41 -5.07
N VAL A 194 22.58 -15.41 -5.68
CA VAL A 194 22.32 -14.12 -5.02
C VAL A 194 21.34 -14.30 -3.86
N ALA A 195 20.25 -15.04 -4.03
CA ALA A 195 19.29 -15.34 -2.97
C ALA A 195 19.92 -16.11 -1.80
N ALA A 196 20.87 -16.99 -2.07
CA ALA A 196 21.60 -17.73 -1.03
C ALA A 196 22.68 -16.90 -0.31
N THR A 197 23.22 -15.86 -0.96
CA THR A 197 24.34 -15.05 -0.43
C THR A 197 23.85 -13.79 0.28
N ALA A 198 22.83 -13.14 -0.28
CA ALA A 198 22.20 -11.96 0.32
C ALA A 198 21.39 -12.35 1.55
N ARG A 199 21.20 -11.39 2.45
CA ARG A 199 20.35 -11.53 3.63
C ARG A 199 19.44 -10.34 3.72
N GLY A 200 18.16 -10.58 4.00
CA GLY A 200 17.17 -9.53 4.22
C GLY A 200 15.83 -9.82 3.55
N GLU A 201 14.94 -8.84 3.61
CA GLU A 201 13.57 -8.97 3.10
C GLU A 201 13.53 -9.18 1.58
N LEU A 202 14.48 -8.57 0.85
CA LEU A 202 14.55 -8.74 -0.60
C LEU A 202 15.11 -10.11 -1.00
N SER A 203 16.03 -10.69 -0.20
CA SER A 203 16.51 -12.05 -0.48
C SER A 203 15.41 -13.08 -0.27
N ASP A 204 14.53 -12.86 0.72
CA ASP A 204 13.40 -13.74 1.00
C ASP A 204 12.36 -13.67 -0.13
N GLU A 205 12.08 -12.49 -0.68
CA GLU A 205 11.22 -12.33 -1.87
C GLU A 205 11.83 -12.97 -3.12
N LEU A 206 13.15 -12.86 -3.31
CA LEU A 206 13.86 -13.57 -4.39
C LEU A 206 13.78 -15.09 -4.22
N ALA A 207 13.91 -15.61 -2.99
CA ALA A 207 13.77 -17.02 -2.70
C ALA A 207 12.34 -17.52 -2.96
N ALA A 208 11.33 -16.74 -2.59
CA ALA A 208 9.93 -17.03 -2.90
C ALA A 208 9.66 -17.03 -4.41
N MET A 209 10.20 -16.04 -5.15
CA MET A 209 10.13 -16.01 -6.60
C MET A 209 10.82 -17.23 -7.25
N LEU A 210 11.99 -17.64 -6.75
CA LEU A 210 12.68 -18.84 -7.22
C LEU A 210 11.88 -20.13 -6.92
N ALA A 211 11.14 -20.17 -5.81
CA ALA A 211 10.22 -21.28 -5.54
C ALA A 211 9.08 -21.34 -6.57
N ASP A 212 8.52 -20.19 -6.96
CA ASP A 212 7.52 -20.10 -8.04
C ASP A 212 8.09 -20.62 -9.37
N VAL A 213 9.35 -20.29 -9.69
CA VAL A 213 10.06 -20.79 -10.88
C VAL A 213 10.27 -22.30 -10.84
N ARG A 214 10.69 -22.84 -9.69
CA ARG A 214 10.84 -24.30 -9.48
C ARG A 214 9.51 -25.05 -9.56
N ALA A 215 8.41 -24.38 -9.22
CA ALA A 215 7.05 -24.90 -9.38
C ALA A 215 6.54 -24.86 -10.84
N GLY A 216 7.34 -24.34 -11.78
CA GLY A 216 7.03 -24.31 -13.21
C GLY A 216 6.55 -22.95 -13.74
N THR A 217 6.54 -21.91 -12.91
CA THR A 217 6.21 -20.55 -13.37
C THR A 217 7.33 -20.02 -14.27
N PRO A 218 7.03 -19.45 -15.44
CA PRO A 218 8.05 -18.81 -16.27
C PRO A 218 8.78 -17.70 -15.49
N ILE A 219 10.11 -17.63 -15.61
CA ILE A 219 10.95 -16.67 -14.87
C ILE A 219 10.46 -15.23 -15.00
N VAL A 220 10.09 -14.79 -16.21
CA VAL A 220 9.57 -13.44 -16.45
C VAL A 220 8.28 -13.19 -15.67
N GLY A 221 7.37 -14.17 -15.68
CA GLY A 221 6.12 -14.10 -14.93
C GLY A 221 6.36 -14.07 -13.41
N ALA A 222 7.30 -14.88 -12.92
CA ALA A 222 7.67 -14.92 -11.50
C ALA A 222 8.32 -13.59 -11.05
N LEU A 223 9.16 -13.00 -11.90
CA LEU A 223 9.81 -11.71 -11.64
C LEU A 223 8.79 -10.56 -11.54
N HIS A 224 7.82 -10.53 -12.46
CA HIS A 224 6.71 -9.57 -12.40
C HIS A 224 5.84 -9.78 -11.16
N ALA A 225 5.47 -11.02 -10.85
CA ALA A 225 4.68 -11.32 -9.65
C ALA A 225 5.40 -10.87 -8.37
N MET A 226 6.72 -11.09 -8.26
CA MET A 226 7.52 -10.59 -7.15
C MET A 226 7.51 -9.06 -7.07
N ALA A 227 7.69 -8.37 -8.19
CA ALA A 227 7.64 -6.91 -8.22
C ALA A 227 6.25 -6.35 -7.83
N ASP A 228 5.18 -7.00 -8.27
CA ASP A 228 3.81 -6.61 -7.93
C ASP A 228 3.48 -6.83 -6.45
N ARG A 229 3.94 -7.95 -5.87
CA ARG A 229 3.78 -8.27 -4.43
C ARG A 229 4.49 -7.26 -3.54
N THR A 230 5.73 -6.92 -3.88
CA THR A 230 6.52 -5.94 -3.10
C THR A 230 6.01 -4.51 -3.26
N GLY A 231 5.42 -4.17 -4.42
CA GLY A 231 4.84 -2.85 -4.68
C GLY A 231 5.89 -1.73 -4.85
N LEU A 232 7.16 -2.09 -5.02
CA LEU A 232 8.27 -1.15 -5.14
C LEU A 232 8.49 -0.73 -6.60
N ALA A 233 8.18 0.52 -6.94
CA ALA A 233 8.30 1.02 -8.31
C ALA A 233 9.71 0.88 -8.93
N THR A 234 10.77 0.94 -8.12
CA THR A 234 12.15 0.71 -8.60
C THR A 234 12.38 -0.77 -8.94
N LEU A 235 11.85 -1.69 -8.14
CA LEU A 235 11.95 -3.12 -8.40
C LEU A 235 11.08 -3.53 -9.61
N THR A 236 9.90 -2.93 -9.77
CA THR A 236 9.06 -3.10 -10.97
C THR A 236 9.82 -2.73 -12.24
N ARG A 237 10.40 -1.53 -12.29
CA ARG A 237 11.19 -1.08 -13.47
C ARG A 237 12.39 -1.98 -13.76
N PHE A 238 13.09 -2.42 -12.70
CA PHE A 238 14.18 -3.37 -12.85
C PHE A 238 13.71 -4.70 -13.42
N SER A 239 12.61 -5.25 -12.88
CA SER A 239 12.04 -6.51 -13.34
C SER A 239 11.59 -6.44 -14.81
N GLU A 240 10.99 -5.32 -15.22
CA GLU A 240 10.61 -5.07 -16.62
C GLU A 240 11.84 -5.03 -17.53
N GLY A 241 12.92 -4.33 -17.12
CA GLY A 241 14.15 -4.28 -17.89
C GLY A 241 14.80 -5.65 -18.08
N VAL A 242 14.85 -6.45 -17.01
CA VAL A 242 15.36 -7.83 -17.05
C VAL A 242 14.47 -8.74 -17.90
N ALA A 243 13.15 -8.63 -17.76
CA ALA A 243 12.19 -9.39 -18.57
C ALA A 243 12.36 -9.13 -20.06
N VAL A 244 12.41 -7.86 -20.46
CA VAL A 244 12.64 -7.45 -21.85
C VAL A 244 13.96 -8.01 -22.38
N ALA A 245 15.00 -8.02 -21.55
CA ALA A 245 16.30 -8.54 -21.96
C ALA A 245 16.27 -10.05 -22.24
N LEU A 246 15.57 -10.80 -21.38
CA LEU A 246 15.38 -12.24 -21.52
C LEU A 246 14.52 -12.58 -22.74
N GLU A 247 13.43 -11.86 -22.97
CA GLU A 247 12.51 -12.11 -24.09
C GLU A 247 13.13 -11.77 -25.45
N ARG A 248 13.91 -10.69 -25.52
CA ARG A 248 14.53 -10.22 -26.76
C ARG A 248 15.91 -10.80 -27.02
N GLY A 249 16.46 -11.56 -26.06
CA GLY A 249 17.81 -12.10 -26.15
C GLY A 249 18.91 -11.04 -26.18
N THR A 250 18.66 -9.83 -25.67
CA THR A 250 19.70 -8.81 -25.55
C THR A 250 20.71 -9.22 -24.48
N PRO A 251 21.99 -8.79 -24.56
CA PRO A 251 23.00 -9.15 -23.57
C PRO A 251 22.56 -8.79 -22.14
N LEU A 252 22.12 -9.79 -21.37
CA LEU A 252 21.57 -9.61 -20.03
C LEU A 252 22.59 -8.99 -19.07
N ALA A 253 23.89 -9.31 -19.26
CA ALA A 253 24.98 -8.73 -18.49
C ALA A 253 25.03 -7.20 -18.62
N ASP A 254 24.85 -6.66 -19.84
CA ASP A 254 24.89 -5.22 -20.08
C ASP A 254 23.68 -4.51 -19.47
N VAL A 255 22.49 -5.13 -19.60
CA VAL A 255 21.25 -4.62 -18.99
C VAL A 255 21.35 -4.61 -17.47
N LEU A 256 21.79 -5.71 -16.85
CA LEU A 256 21.94 -5.80 -15.40
C LEU A 256 22.99 -4.83 -14.87
N ARG A 257 24.12 -4.63 -15.57
CA ARG A 257 25.13 -3.63 -15.17
C ARG A 257 24.56 -2.22 -15.20
N ALA A 258 23.86 -1.86 -16.27
CA ALA A 258 23.22 -0.54 -16.39
C ALA A 258 22.20 -0.32 -15.27
N GLN A 259 21.31 -1.29 -15.06
CA GLN A 259 20.30 -1.25 -14.00
C GLN A 259 20.93 -1.20 -12.59
N ALA A 260 22.01 -1.95 -12.34
CA ALA A 260 22.71 -1.90 -11.06
C ALA A 260 23.33 -0.51 -10.80
N GLN A 261 23.90 0.15 -11.83
CA GLN A 261 24.37 1.54 -11.70
C GLN A 261 23.22 2.49 -11.38
N ASP A 262 22.10 2.38 -12.10
CA ASP A 262 20.92 3.23 -11.87
C ASP A 262 20.38 3.11 -10.44
N VAL A 263 20.26 1.88 -9.94
CA VAL A 263 19.79 1.60 -8.58
C VAL A 263 20.78 2.13 -7.53
N ARG A 264 22.08 1.97 -7.76
CA ARG A 264 23.13 2.50 -6.88
C ARG A 264 23.12 4.02 -6.81
N GLU A 265 22.96 4.69 -7.97
CA GLU A 265 22.82 6.14 -8.02
C GLU A 265 21.57 6.63 -7.30
N ALA A 266 20.44 5.94 -7.49
CA ALA A 266 19.20 6.25 -6.79
C ALA A 266 19.38 6.13 -5.26
N GLY A 267 20.05 5.07 -4.79
CA GLY A 267 20.38 4.89 -3.37
C GLY A 267 21.26 6.02 -2.82
N ARG A 268 22.29 6.44 -3.58
CA ARG A 268 23.15 7.58 -3.20
C ARG A 268 22.37 8.89 -3.10
N ARG A 269 21.48 9.16 -4.05
CA ARG A 269 20.61 10.35 -4.05
C ARG A 269 19.70 10.36 -2.82
N ALA A 270 19.07 9.23 -2.49
CA ALA A 270 18.22 9.10 -1.31
C ALA A 270 18.98 9.37 0.00
N LEU A 271 20.22 8.88 0.11
CA LEU A 271 21.08 9.16 1.28
C LEU A 271 21.45 10.64 1.39
N MET A 272 21.78 11.31 0.27
CA MET A 272 22.08 12.74 0.25
C MET A 272 20.86 13.60 0.61
N GLU A 273 19.67 13.25 0.12
CA GLU A 273 18.42 13.95 0.48
C GLU A 273 18.08 13.77 1.97
N ALA A 274 18.28 12.57 2.52
CA ALA A 274 18.09 12.30 3.93
C ALA A 274 19.12 13.03 4.82
N GLY A 275 20.37 13.15 4.37
CA GLY A 275 21.42 13.91 5.03
C GLY A 275 21.15 15.42 5.00
N GLY A 276 20.85 15.97 3.83
CA GLY A 276 20.56 17.40 3.65
C GLY A 276 19.34 17.87 4.45
N LYS A 277 18.27 17.06 4.54
CA LYS A 277 17.11 17.38 5.40
C LYS A 277 17.47 17.49 6.89
N LYS A 278 18.44 16.69 7.36
CA LYS A 278 18.89 16.73 8.76
C LYS A 278 19.80 17.93 9.04
N GLU A 279 20.54 18.41 8.04
CA GLU A 279 21.38 19.60 8.16
C GLU A 279 20.56 20.91 8.11
N VAL A 280 19.56 20.99 7.22
CA VAL A 280 18.68 22.18 7.11
C VAL A 280 17.72 22.31 8.30
N SER A 281 17.40 21.22 8.99
CA SER A 281 16.52 21.22 10.17
C SER A 281 17.22 21.63 11.48
N LYS A 282 18.56 21.79 11.49
CA LYS A 282 19.25 22.41 12.64
C LYS A 282 19.10 23.93 12.56
N PRO A 283 18.32 24.60 13.43
CA PRO A 283 18.35 26.06 13.50
C PRO A 283 19.76 26.49 13.93
N GLY A 284 20.51 27.11 13.02
CA GLY A 284 21.84 27.68 13.29
C GLY A 284 23.01 27.17 12.44
N PHE A 285 22.80 26.30 11.45
CA PHE A 285 23.90 25.90 10.56
C PHE A 285 24.11 26.92 9.43
N CYS A 286 25.00 27.89 9.65
CA CYS A 286 25.65 28.61 8.54
C CYS A 286 26.77 27.72 7.98
N PRO A 287 26.76 27.37 6.69
CA PRO A 287 27.92 26.72 6.08
C PRO A 287 29.11 27.69 6.12
N PRO A 288 30.34 27.23 6.43
CA PRO A 288 31.51 28.09 6.38
C PRO A 288 31.79 28.48 4.93
N HIS A 289 31.48 29.73 4.58
CA HIS A 289 31.91 30.37 3.34
C HIS A 289 33.40 30.73 3.46
N ASP A 290 34.29 29.74 3.55
CA ASP A 290 35.74 29.97 3.54
C ASP A 290 36.48 28.70 3.09
N ARG A 291 36.23 28.27 1.84
CA ARG A 291 37.20 27.50 1.03
C ARG A 291 36.69 27.30 -0.40
N TRP A 292 36.56 28.40 -1.13
CA TRP A 292 36.77 28.33 -2.57
C TRP A 292 38.26 28.64 -2.83
N PRO A 293 39.03 27.78 -3.50
CA PRO A 293 40.39 28.12 -3.88
C PRO A 293 40.36 29.35 -4.81
N PRO A 294 41.29 30.30 -4.68
CA PRO A 294 41.29 31.47 -5.54
C PRO A 294 41.56 31.02 -6.98
N ASP A 295 40.66 31.44 -7.88
CA ASP A 295 40.83 31.33 -9.31
C ASP A 295 42.21 31.88 -9.71
N SER A 296 43.11 30.98 -10.07
CA SER A 296 44.30 31.33 -10.83
C SER A 296 44.48 30.30 -11.94
N HIS A 297 44.54 30.81 -13.17
CA HIS A 297 44.80 30.11 -14.43
C HIS A 297 43.60 29.57 -15.22
N VAL A 298 42.68 30.45 -15.63
CA VAL A 298 42.06 30.32 -16.97
C VAL A 298 42.06 31.67 -17.68
N SER A 299 43.27 32.11 -18.06
CA SER A 299 43.46 33.21 -19.01
C SER A 299 44.31 32.72 -20.17
N ARG A 300 43.71 31.91 -21.04
CA ARG A 300 44.11 31.76 -22.46
C ARG A 300 43.16 30.79 -23.13
N LEU A 301 42.25 31.34 -23.94
CA LEU A 301 41.75 30.83 -25.23
C LEU A 301 40.47 31.62 -25.57
N ARG A 302 40.64 32.93 -25.83
CA ARG A 302 39.64 33.75 -26.49
C ARG A 302 40.20 34.12 -27.87
N ARG A 303 39.99 33.26 -28.86
CA ARG A 303 40.06 33.57 -30.30
C ARG A 303 39.33 32.44 -31.05
N GLY A 304 38.20 32.74 -31.67
CA GLY A 304 37.58 31.85 -32.65
C GLY A 304 36.06 31.86 -32.71
N SER A 305 35.52 32.81 -33.48
CA SER A 305 34.37 32.62 -34.38
C SER A 305 32.94 32.63 -33.81
N PRO A 306 32.10 33.62 -34.21
CA PRO A 306 30.65 33.59 -33.96
C PRO A 306 29.95 32.71 -35.00
N ARG A 307 29.35 31.59 -34.57
CA ARG A 307 28.37 30.86 -35.37
C ARG A 307 26.96 31.08 -34.84
N LEU A 308 26.27 31.97 -35.56
CA LEU A 308 24.85 31.94 -35.92
C LEU A 308 24.00 30.88 -35.21
N TYR A 309 23.18 31.34 -34.25
CA TYR A 309 21.99 30.62 -33.81
C TYR A 309 20.79 31.18 -34.60
N ARG A 310 20.29 30.40 -35.56
CA ARG A 310 19.11 30.73 -36.38
C ARG A 310 17.90 29.99 -35.78
N PRO A 311 16.82 30.67 -35.35
CA PRO A 311 15.66 29.99 -34.79
C PRO A 311 14.84 29.31 -35.91
N VAL A 312 14.58 28.01 -35.76
CA VAL A 312 13.77 27.23 -36.71
C VAL A 312 12.29 27.52 -36.50
N HIS A 313 11.61 27.59 -37.64
CA HIS A 313 10.25 28.07 -37.88
C HIS A 313 9.14 27.39 -37.06
N ARG A 314 8.15 28.23 -36.70
CA ARG A 314 6.77 27.86 -36.35
C ARG A 314 6.14 27.04 -37.48
N LEU A 315 5.56 25.89 -37.13
CA LEU A 315 4.59 25.18 -37.97
C LEU A 315 3.18 25.74 -37.74
N PRO A 316 2.34 25.86 -38.79
CA PRO A 316 0.98 26.40 -38.65
C PRO A 316 -0.02 25.34 -38.20
N ARG A 317 -0.92 25.74 -37.30
CA ARG A 317 -2.13 25.00 -36.90
C ARG A 317 -3.04 24.81 -38.11
N ARG A 318 -3.29 23.56 -38.53
CA ARG A 318 -4.36 23.24 -39.48
C ARG A 318 -5.70 23.09 -38.73
N HIS A 319 -6.67 23.90 -39.16
CA HIS A 319 -8.09 23.71 -38.91
C HIS A 319 -8.56 22.35 -39.43
N VAL A 320 -9.19 21.55 -38.57
CA VAL A 320 -10.06 20.45 -39.01
C VAL A 320 -11.50 20.92 -38.83
N GLY A 321 -12.13 21.21 -39.96
CA GLY A 321 -13.52 21.62 -40.05
C GLY A 321 -14.48 20.48 -39.70
N ARG A 322 -15.54 20.85 -38.99
CA ARG A 322 -16.80 20.09 -38.91
C ARG A 322 -17.32 19.84 -40.32
N ARG A 323 -17.55 18.59 -40.69
CA ARG A 323 -18.53 18.24 -41.72
C ARG A 323 -19.53 17.27 -41.14
N GLN A 324 -20.73 17.79 -40.94
CA GLN A 324 -21.99 17.06 -40.97
C GLN A 324 -22.02 16.16 -42.21
N ARG A 325 -22.48 14.92 -42.04
CA ARG A 325 -23.17 14.19 -43.09
C ARG A 325 -24.46 13.65 -42.49
N GLU A 326 -25.55 14.23 -42.97
CA GLU A 326 -26.91 13.77 -42.81
C GLU A 326 -27.29 12.77 -43.93
N HIS A 327 -28.19 11.84 -43.53
CA HIS A 327 -29.27 11.18 -44.30
C HIS A 327 -28.95 10.17 -45.43
N PRO A 328 -29.92 9.30 -45.84
CA PRO A 328 -31.23 8.94 -45.27
C PRO A 328 -31.44 7.40 -45.17
N GLY A 329 -32.61 6.96 -44.67
CA GLY A 329 -32.94 5.56 -44.45
C GLY A 329 -33.56 4.81 -45.63
N LEU A 330 -33.99 3.58 -45.34
CA LEU A 330 -35.03 2.71 -45.95
C LEU A 330 -34.77 1.30 -45.38
N GLY A 331 -35.71 0.68 -44.68
CA GLY A 331 -36.54 -0.32 -45.32
C GLY A 331 -37.10 -1.29 -44.27
N GLN A 332 -38.42 -1.23 -44.14
CA GLN A 332 -39.27 -2.06 -43.30
C GLN A 332 -39.62 -3.34 -44.09
N THR A 333 -39.38 -4.53 -43.55
CA THR A 333 -40.05 -5.76 -44.02
C THR A 333 -40.44 -6.68 -42.86
N ARG A 334 -41.75 -6.89 -42.78
CA ARG A 334 -42.47 -7.94 -42.03
C ARG A 334 -42.09 -9.35 -42.50
N GLY A 335 -42.30 -10.34 -41.62
CA GLY A 335 -42.44 -11.77 -41.95
C GLY A 335 -41.95 -12.65 -40.80
N ALA A 336 -42.77 -13.05 -39.83
CA ALA A 336 -43.74 -14.15 -39.86
C ALA A 336 -43.13 -15.56 -40.03
N ASN A 337 -43.22 -16.31 -38.92
CA ASN A 337 -43.68 -17.70 -38.84
C ASN A 337 -42.68 -18.89 -38.88
N ARG A 338 -43.03 -19.87 -38.04
CA ARG A 338 -42.71 -21.31 -37.99
C ARG A 338 -41.49 -21.70 -37.15
N SER A 339 -41.67 -22.25 -35.93
CA SER A 339 -42.18 -23.58 -35.59
C SER A 339 -41.36 -24.71 -36.21
N GLY A 340 -40.59 -25.45 -35.39
CA GLY A 340 -39.90 -26.64 -35.85
C GLY A 340 -38.85 -27.17 -34.87
N SER A 341 -39.27 -27.64 -33.70
CA SER A 341 -38.47 -28.57 -32.90
C SER A 341 -38.76 -30.01 -33.33
N PRO A 342 -37.75 -30.85 -33.60
CA PRO A 342 -37.90 -32.29 -33.49
C PRO A 342 -37.05 -32.87 -32.35
N ARG A 343 -37.77 -33.70 -31.58
CA ARG A 343 -37.35 -34.72 -30.63
C ARG A 343 -36.09 -35.53 -30.99
N ALA A 344 -35.31 -35.83 -29.95
CA ALA A 344 -34.89 -37.15 -29.44
C ALA A 344 -34.36 -38.23 -30.40
N ARG A 345 -33.15 -38.74 -30.07
CA ARG A 345 -32.83 -40.18 -29.81
C ARG A 345 -31.31 -40.29 -29.53
N ARG A 346 -30.90 -40.80 -28.37
CA ARG A 346 -30.41 -42.17 -28.17
C ARG A 346 -29.50 -42.67 -29.30
N ARG A 347 -28.19 -42.74 -29.02
CA ARG A 347 -27.46 -44.00 -28.91
C ARG A 347 -26.28 -43.81 -27.97
#